data_AF-A0A171AAV0-F1
#
_entry.id   AF-A0A171AAV0-F1
#
_cell.length_a   1.000
_cell.length_b   1.000
_cell.length_c   1.000
_cell.angle_alpha   90.00
_cell.angle_beta   90.00
_cell.angle_gamma   90.00
#
_symmetry.space_group_name_H-M   'P 1'
#
loop_
_entity.id
_entity.type
_entity.pdbx_description
1 polymer ?
#
loop_
_entity_poly.entity_id
_entity_poly.type
_entity_poly.pdbx_seq_one_letter_code
_entity_poly.pdbx_strand_id
1 'polypeptide(L)'
;VEEYQEKEEYNEFYKSLTKDKSDPLAHVHFVAEGEVSFKSLLFVPETQPSDSFNRYGTISDNIKLYVRRVFITDEFTDLLPKYLAFLRGVVDSDDLPLNVSRETLQQHKLLKVIKKKLVRKALDMFKKLGKEDMDKFWKEYSTNMKLGIIEDPANRTRLAKLLRFHSSFGEGFTSLAEYVTRMKPK
;
A
#
# COMPACT_ATOMS: atom_id res chain seq x y z
N VAL A 1 23.52 -2.94 -13.50
CA VAL A 1 24.26 -3.47 -12.33
C VAL A 1 23.81 -2.71 -11.08
N GLU A 2 23.85 -1.38 -11.07
CA GLU A 2 23.34 -0.55 -9.96
C GLU A 2 21.86 -0.80 -9.61
N GLU A 3 20.94 -0.81 -10.60
CA GLU A 3 19.50 -1.03 -10.35
C GLU A 3 19.18 -2.43 -9.77
N TYR A 4 20.04 -3.43 -10.05
CA TYR A 4 19.92 -4.77 -9.48
C TYR A 4 20.39 -4.80 -8.02
N GLN A 5 21.48 -4.09 -7.71
CA GLN A 5 21.99 -3.96 -6.34
C GLN A 5 20.98 -3.21 -5.46
N GLU A 6 20.38 -2.12 -5.98
CA GLU A 6 19.36 -1.36 -5.27
C GLU A 6 18.12 -2.23 -4.95
N LYS A 7 17.70 -3.09 -5.88
CA LYS A 7 16.59 -4.03 -5.67
C LYS A 7 16.90 -5.05 -4.57
N GLU A 8 18.10 -5.62 -4.54
CA GLU A 8 18.51 -6.57 -3.50
C GLU A 8 18.51 -5.92 -2.11
N GLU A 9 19.02 -4.69 -2.00
CA GLU A 9 19.02 -3.93 -0.74
C GLU A 9 17.59 -3.71 -0.20
N TYR A 10 16.63 -3.35 -1.07
CA TYR A 10 15.23 -3.24 -0.65
C TYR A 10 14.62 -4.58 -0.22
N ASN A 11 14.99 -5.68 -0.89
CA ASN A 11 14.50 -7.02 -0.56
C ASN A 11 15.06 -7.49 0.79
N GLU A 12 16.35 -7.28 1.04
CA GLU A 12 16.97 -7.57 2.34
C GLU A 12 16.35 -6.72 3.45
N PHE A 13 16.15 -5.42 3.19
CA PHE A 13 15.48 -4.54 4.13
C PHE A 13 14.05 -5.03 4.44
N TYR A 14 13.27 -5.40 3.43
CA TYR A 14 11.93 -5.96 3.60
C TYR A 14 11.95 -7.22 4.49
N LYS A 15 12.83 -8.17 4.22
CA LYS A 15 12.96 -9.40 5.03
C LYS A 15 13.34 -9.10 6.47
N SER A 16 14.28 -8.19 6.69
CA SER A 16 14.68 -7.75 8.04
C SER A 16 13.53 -7.07 8.80
N LEU A 17 12.71 -6.28 8.09
CA LEU A 17 11.60 -5.53 8.66
C LEU A 17 10.42 -6.44 9.04
N THR A 18 10.09 -7.40 8.17
CA THR A 18 8.85 -8.17 8.24
C THR A 18 9.04 -9.58 8.79
N LYS A 19 10.28 -10.08 8.84
CA LYS A 19 10.63 -11.48 9.10
C LYS A 19 10.05 -12.47 8.08
N ASP A 20 9.60 -11.96 6.93
CA ASP A 20 9.23 -12.78 5.79
C ASP A 20 10.49 -13.42 5.18
N LYS A 21 10.31 -14.60 4.58
CA LYS A 21 11.37 -15.31 3.85
C LYS A 21 11.36 -14.94 2.37
N SER A 22 10.19 -14.54 1.87
CA SER A 22 9.98 -14.20 0.46
C SER A 22 10.38 -12.77 0.17
N ASP A 23 10.62 -12.46 -1.09
CA ASP A 23 10.81 -11.08 -1.55
C ASP A 23 9.45 -10.36 -1.60
N PRO A 24 9.42 -9.02 -1.49
CA PRO A 24 8.20 -8.26 -1.71
C PRO A 24 7.79 -8.32 -3.18
N LEU A 25 6.50 -8.35 -3.46
CA LEU A 25 5.95 -8.24 -4.82
C LEU A 25 6.29 -6.90 -5.46
N ALA A 26 6.19 -5.83 -4.67
CA ALA A 26 6.47 -4.48 -5.11
C ALA A 26 6.88 -3.61 -3.94
N HIS A 27 7.64 -2.54 -4.24
CA HIS A 27 7.98 -1.52 -3.27
C HIS A 27 7.83 -0.12 -3.88
N VAL A 28 7.69 0.87 -3.01
CA VAL A 28 7.79 2.28 -3.40
C VAL A 28 8.53 3.05 -2.32
N HIS A 29 9.65 3.65 -2.70
CA HIS A 29 10.39 4.60 -1.89
C HIS A 29 10.08 6.01 -2.39
N PHE A 30 9.64 6.91 -1.51
CA PHE A 30 9.39 8.29 -1.88
C PHE A 30 9.63 9.27 -0.74
N VAL A 31 9.96 10.51 -1.11
CA VAL A 31 9.95 11.67 -0.23
C VAL A 31 8.71 12.50 -0.54
N ALA A 32 8.01 12.92 0.49
CA ALA A 32 6.87 13.81 0.42
C ALA A 32 7.24 15.15 1.05
N GLU A 33 7.02 16.24 0.33
CA GLU A 33 7.31 17.61 0.78
C GLU A 33 6.04 18.47 0.80
N GLY A 34 6.13 19.71 1.31
CA GLY A 34 5.03 20.68 1.37
C GLY A 34 4.46 20.84 2.78
N GLU A 35 3.14 20.65 2.94
CA GLU A 35 2.44 20.77 4.24
C GLU A 35 3.00 19.83 5.34
N VAL A 36 3.56 18.69 4.92
CA VAL A 36 4.29 17.78 5.78
C VAL A 36 5.42 17.14 4.98
N SER A 37 6.61 17.16 5.57
CA SER A 37 7.84 16.51 5.14
C SER A 37 7.97 15.13 5.79
N PHE A 38 8.07 14.09 4.96
CA PHE A 38 8.42 12.76 5.42
C PHE A 38 9.00 11.91 4.29
N LYS A 39 9.74 10.88 4.68
CA LYS A 39 10.22 9.80 3.80
C LYS A 39 9.42 8.55 4.10
N SER A 40 9.08 7.79 3.08
CA SER A 40 8.42 6.51 3.28
C SER A 40 8.87 5.48 2.28
N LEU A 41 9.02 4.27 2.80
CA LEU A 41 9.30 3.06 2.04
C LEU A 41 8.19 2.07 2.36
N LEU A 42 7.38 1.76 1.36
CA LEU A 42 6.25 0.82 1.46
C LEU A 42 6.51 -0.40 0.59
N PHE A 43 6.04 -1.54 1.07
CA PHE A 43 6.17 -2.85 0.45
C PHE A 43 4.82 -3.55 0.36
N VAL A 44 4.67 -4.35 -0.69
CA VAL A 44 3.59 -5.30 -0.89
C VAL A 44 4.16 -6.69 -0.68
N PRO A 45 3.72 -7.45 0.35
CA PRO A 45 4.09 -8.85 0.48
C PRO A 45 3.64 -9.65 -0.75
N GLU A 46 4.43 -10.64 -1.21
CA GLU A 46 4.03 -11.49 -2.34
C GLU A 46 2.82 -12.35 -2.01
N THR A 47 2.71 -12.82 -0.77
CA THR A 47 1.57 -13.60 -0.30
C THR A 47 0.98 -12.97 0.93
N GLN A 48 -0.35 -13.04 1.04
CA GLN A 48 -1.02 -12.56 2.22
C GLN A 48 -1.02 -13.68 3.29
N PRO A 49 -0.81 -13.36 4.59
CA PRO A 49 -0.97 -14.36 5.65
C PRO A 49 -2.35 -15.01 5.57
N SER A 50 -2.42 -16.34 5.71
CA SER A 50 -3.64 -17.13 5.51
C SER A 50 -4.82 -16.72 6.38
N ASP A 51 -4.57 -16.06 7.51
CA ASP A 51 -5.57 -15.57 8.44
C ASP A 51 -5.93 -14.09 8.27
N SER A 52 -5.38 -13.41 7.25
CA SER A 52 -5.58 -11.97 7.06
C SER A 52 -7.04 -11.57 6.85
N PHE A 53 -7.86 -12.46 6.28
CA PHE A 53 -9.29 -12.21 6.13
C PHE A 53 -10.04 -12.33 7.46
N ASN A 54 -9.67 -13.31 8.30
CA ASN A 54 -10.20 -13.43 9.67
C ASN A 54 -9.75 -12.27 10.57
N ARG A 55 -8.61 -11.66 10.22
CA ARG A 55 -8.06 -10.46 10.85
C ARG A 55 -8.57 -9.16 10.22
N TYR A 56 -9.54 -9.19 9.30
CA TYR A 56 -10.06 -7.97 8.71
C TYR A 56 -10.66 -7.05 9.78
N GLY A 57 -10.11 -5.85 9.91
CA GLY A 57 -10.50 -4.89 10.93
C GLY A 57 -9.81 -5.05 12.29
N THR A 58 -8.96 -6.06 12.46
CA THR A 58 -8.03 -6.12 13.60
C THR A 58 -6.86 -5.15 13.41
N ILE A 59 -6.39 -4.59 14.52
CA ILE A 59 -5.18 -3.76 14.58
C ILE A 59 -4.01 -4.60 14.07
N SER A 60 -3.26 -4.10 13.09
CA SER A 60 -2.09 -4.81 12.58
C SER A 60 -0.90 -3.87 12.42
N ASP A 61 0.23 -4.32 12.98
CA ASP A 61 1.44 -3.54 13.24
C ASP A 61 2.37 -3.52 12.03
N ASN A 62 1.90 -2.86 10.97
CA ASN A 62 2.46 -3.13 9.65
C ASN A 62 3.35 -1.99 9.14
N ILE A 63 3.21 -0.78 9.69
CA ILE A 63 4.03 0.37 9.35
C ILE A 63 4.66 0.94 10.61
N LYS A 64 5.99 1.02 10.61
CA LYS A 64 6.75 1.64 11.69
C LYS A 64 6.84 3.15 11.47
N LEU A 65 6.41 3.91 12.46
CA LEU A 65 6.52 5.37 12.47
C LEU A 65 7.81 5.80 13.18
N TYR A 66 8.59 6.59 12.46
CA TYR A 66 9.78 7.27 12.92
C TYR A 66 9.55 8.78 12.85
N VAL A 67 10.19 9.49 13.76
CA VAL A 67 10.26 10.94 13.74
C VAL A 67 11.71 11.32 13.86
N ARG A 68 12.26 12.01 12.86
CA ARG A 68 13.69 12.37 12.78
C ARG A 68 14.59 11.16 13.07
N ARG A 69 14.28 10.02 12.44
CA ARG A 69 14.99 8.73 12.61
C ARG A 69 14.87 8.08 14.00
N VAL A 70 14.07 8.62 14.90
CA VAL A 70 13.76 8.01 16.21
C VAL A 70 12.50 7.17 16.06
N PHE A 71 12.58 5.89 16.43
CA PHE A 71 11.41 5.00 16.43
C PHE A 71 10.39 5.46 17.47
N ILE A 72 9.13 5.63 17.05
CA ILE A 72 8.04 6.05 17.94
C ILE A 72 7.13 4.87 18.27
N THR A 73 6.56 4.25 17.23
CA THR A 73 5.60 3.15 17.39
C THR A 73 5.33 2.46 16.06
N ASP A 74 4.97 1.20 16.12
CA ASP A 74 4.43 0.36 15.04
C ASP A 74 2.95 0.00 15.24
N GLU A 75 2.41 0.26 16.43
CA GLU A 75 0.99 0.08 16.80
C GLU A 75 0.13 1.26 16.33
N PHE A 76 0.24 1.60 15.04
CA PHE A 76 -0.41 2.77 14.49
C PHE A 76 -1.51 2.40 13.50
N THR A 77 -2.72 2.25 14.01
CA THR A 77 -3.91 1.79 13.26
C THR A 77 -4.38 2.74 12.17
N ASP A 78 -4.03 4.03 12.26
CA ASP A 78 -4.69 5.08 11.48
C ASP A 78 -3.86 5.64 10.32
N LEU A 79 -2.62 5.15 10.12
CA LEU A 79 -1.73 5.61 9.04
C LEU A 79 -2.18 5.16 7.65
N LEU A 80 -2.86 4.02 7.57
CA LEU A 80 -3.46 3.49 6.35
C LEU A 80 -4.92 3.09 6.59
N PRO A 81 -5.77 3.15 5.56
CA PRO A 81 -7.11 2.58 5.65
C PRO A 81 -7.06 1.05 5.75
N LYS A 82 -8.10 0.45 6.35
CA LYS A 82 -8.18 -1.00 6.61
C LYS A 82 -7.91 -1.85 5.36
N TYR A 83 -8.43 -1.43 4.21
CA TYR A 83 -8.22 -2.15 2.96
C TYR A 83 -6.76 -2.16 2.48
N LEU A 84 -5.89 -1.26 2.95
CA LEU A 84 -4.44 -1.26 2.69
C LEU A 84 -3.61 -1.74 3.87
N ALA A 85 -4.22 -2.29 4.92
CA ALA A 85 -3.50 -2.69 6.12
C ALA A 85 -2.40 -3.73 5.81
N PHE A 86 -2.52 -4.53 4.75
CA PHE A 86 -1.49 -5.50 4.36
C PHE A 86 -0.12 -4.88 4.02
N LEU A 87 -0.06 -3.60 3.64
CA LEU A 87 1.19 -2.93 3.30
C LEU A 87 2.16 -2.93 4.47
N ARG A 88 3.43 -3.19 4.18
CA ARG A 88 4.52 -3.20 5.15
C ARG A 88 5.42 -2.01 4.89
N GLY A 89 6.03 -1.42 5.92
CA GLY A 89 6.98 -0.35 5.65
C GLY A 89 7.36 0.54 6.82
N VAL A 90 7.99 1.65 6.46
CA VAL A 90 8.43 2.69 7.39
C VAL A 90 7.99 4.07 6.90
N VAL A 91 7.71 4.94 7.85
CA VAL A 91 7.42 6.36 7.62
C VAL A 91 8.29 7.15 8.58
N ASP A 92 9.16 8.02 8.08
CA ASP A 92 10.01 8.90 8.88
C ASP A 92 9.64 10.35 8.62
N SER A 93 9.05 11.03 9.60
CA SER A 93 8.60 12.41 9.48
C SER A 93 9.49 13.38 10.24
N ASP A 94 9.79 14.52 9.62
CA ASP A 94 10.60 15.58 10.24
C ASP A 94 9.76 16.57 11.08
N ASP A 95 8.45 16.63 10.79
CA ASP A 95 7.51 17.65 11.28
C ASP A 95 6.57 17.18 12.38
N LEU A 96 6.52 15.87 12.65
CA LEU A 96 5.76 15.35 13.79
C LEU A 96 6.52 15.64 15.10
N PRO A 97 5.81 15.96 16.19
CA PRO A 97 6.46 16.21 17.47
C PRO A 97 7.01 14.90 18.08
N LEU A 98 8.23 14.96 18.62
CA LEU A 98 8.88 13.81 19.28
C LEU A 98 8.29 13.51 20.67
N ASN A 99 7.99 14.56 21.43
CA ASN A 99 7.63 14.47 22.85
C ASN A 99 6.10 14.50 23.06
N VAL A 100 5.37 13.63 22.37
CA VAL A 100 3.92 13.51 22.52
C VAL A 100 3.52 12.08 22.84
N SER A 101 2.44 11.91 23.58
CA SER A 101 1.85 10.59 23.81
C SER A 101 1.34 9.99 22.49
N ARG A 102 1.22 8.66 22.44
CA ARG A 102 0.65 7.96 21.28
C ARG A 102 -0.76 8.46 20.94
N GLU A 103 -1.57 8.74 21.95
CA GLU A 103 -2.93 9.25 21.80
C GLU A 103 -2.96 10.65 21.18
N THR A 104 -2.13 11.58 21.68
CA THR A 104 -2.04 12.93 21.12
C THR A 104 -1.48 12.90 19.71
N LEU A 105 -0.51 12.01 19.45
CA LEU A 105 0.02 11.81 18.11
C LEU A 105 -1.08 11.37 17.15
N GLN A 106 -1.91 10.39 17.52
CA GLN A 106 -3.02 9.88 16.69
C GLN A 106 -4.02 10.96 16.25
N GLN A 107 -4.27 11.96 17.09
CA GLN A 107 -5.20 13.04 16.78
C GLN A 107 -4.54 14.18 15.96
N HIS A 108 -3.23 14.10 15.71
CA HIS A 108 -2.49 15.17 15.07
C HIS A 108 -2.91 15.36 13.60
N LYS A 109 -3.21 16.62 13.22
CA LYS A 109 -3.76 16.95 11.90
C LYS A 109 -2.85 16.52 10.73
N LEU A 110 -1.54 16.60 10.90
CA LEU A 110 -0.58 16.23 9.86
C LEU A 110 -0.64 14.75 9.48
N LEU A 111 -1.07 13.86 10.39
CA LEU A 111 -1.22 12.44 10.05
C LEU A 111 -2.29 12.20 8.98
N LYS A 112 -3.36 13.00 8.97
CA LYS A 112 -4.38 12.90 7.91
C LYS A 112 -3.77 13.20 6.54
N VAL A 113 -2.83 14.15 6.49
CA VAL A 113 -2.08 14.52 5.29
C VAL A 113 -1.13 13.40 4.89
N ILE A 114 -0.36 12.85 5.86
CA ILE A 114 0.52 11.69 5.65
C ILE A 114 -0.27 10.50 5.08
N LYS A 115 -1.37 10.12 5.74
CA LYS A 115 -2.29 9.05 5.30
C LYS A 115 -2.74 9.25 3.85
N LYS A 116 -3.20 10.45 3.50
CA LYS A 116 -3.64 10.77 2.13
C LYS A 116 -2.50 10.61 1.11
N LYS A 117 -1.29 11.05 1.44
CA LYS A 117 -0.11 10.92 0.57
C LYS A 117 0.32 9.44 0.43
N LEU A 118 0.31 8.67 1.52
CA LEU A 118 0.62 7.23 1.52
C LEU A 118 -0.37 6.45 0.65
N VAL A 119 -1.68 6.62 0.86
CA VAL A 119 -2.72 5.99 0.04
C VAL A 119 -2.55 6.36 -1.43
N ARG A 120 -2.21 7.62 -1.72
CA ARG A 120 -1.96 8.04 -3.10
C ARG A 120 -0.81 7.27 -3.74
N LYS A 121 0.34 7.22 -3.06
CA LYS A 121 1.54 6.55 -3.58
C LYS A 121 1.37 5.03 -3.67
N ALA A 122 0.69 4.40 -2.71
CA ALA A 122 0.35 2.97 -2.77
C ALA A 122 -0.50 2.61 -4.00
N LEU A 123 -1.57 3.38 -4.26
CA LEU A 123 -2.41 3.13 -5.44
C LEU A 123 -1.69 3.42 -6.76
N ASP A 124 -0.77 4.40 -6.78
CA ASP A 124 0.07 4.65 -7.96
C ASP A 124 1.07 3.50 -8.20
N MET A 125 1.61 2.91 -7.14
CA MET A 125 2.46 1.71 -7.22
C MET A 125 1.69 0.54 -7.81
N PHE A 126 0.48 0.23 -7.32
CA PHE A 126 -0.33 -0.87 -7.86
C PHE A 126 -0.67 -0.68 -9.33
N LYS A 127 -0.93 0.56 -9.75
CA LYS A 127 -1.24 0.86 -11.16
C LYS A 127 -0.04 0.59 -12.09
N LYS A 128 1.19 0.68 -11.59
CA LYS A 128 2.42 0.50 -12.37
C LYS A 128 2.86 -0.96 -12.49
N LEU A 129 2.21 -1.89 -11.78
CA LEU A 129 2.57 -3.30 -11.85
C LEU A 129 2.41 -3.82 -13.29
N GLY A 130 3.36 -4.67 -13.71
CA GLY A 130 3.27 -5.41 -14.96
C GLY A 130 2.12 -6.41 -14.93
N LYS A 131 1.82 -7.02 -16.08
CA LYS A 131 0.70 -7.97 -16.21
C LYS A 131 0.85 -9.15 -15.23
N GLU A 132 2.02 -9.78 -15.19
CA GLU A 132 2.29 -10.94 -14.32
C GLU A 132 2.20 -10.58 -12.83
N ASP A 133 2.81 -9.48 -12.42
CA ASP A 133 2.76 -9.01 -11.03
C ASP A 133 1.34 -8.57 -10.63
N MET A 134 0.58 -7.99 -11.56
CA MET A 134 -0.82 -7.64 -11.34
C MET A 134 -1.68 -8.89 -11.16
N ASP A 135 -1.42 -9.98 -11.89
CA ASP A 135 -2.16 -11.24 -11.71
C ASP A 135 -1.86 -11.86 -10.34
N LYS A 136 -0.60 -11.85 -9.90
CA LYS A 136 -0.22 -12.24 -8.52
C LYS A 136 -0.88 -11.34 -7.48
N PHE A 137 -0.79 -10.02 -7.66
CA PHE A 137 -1.41 -9.03 -6.78
C PHE A 137 -2.92 -9.25 -6.68
N TRP A 138 -3.59 -9.48 -7.81
CA TRP A 138 -5.04 -9.66 -7.86
C TRP A 138 -5.47 -10.94 -7.17
N LYS A 139 -4.70 -12.03 -7.34
CA LYS A 139 -4.96 -13.30 -6.67
C LYS A 139 -5.01 -13.14 -5.15
N GLU A 140 -4.06 -12.41 -4.58
CA GLU A 140 -3.95 -12.22 -3.12
C GLU A 140 -4.85 -11.08 -2.60
N TYR A 141 -4.84 -9.92 -3.28
CA TYR A 141 -5.38 -8.66 -2.74
C TYR A 141 -6.65 -8.17 -3.45
N SER A 142 -7.30 -8.97 -4.31
CA SER A 142 -8.54 -8.56 -4.98
C SER A 142 -9.65 -8.16 -4.00
N THR A 143 -9.78 -8.87 -2.87
CA THR A 143 -10.77 -8.57 -1.85
C THR A 143 -10.50 -7.22 -1.18
N ASN A 144 -9.25 -6.93 -0.84
CA ASN A 144 -8.81 -5.63 -0.34
C ASN A 144 -9.17 -4.50 -1.33
N MET A 145 -8.93 -4.70 -2.62
CA MET A 145 -9.27 -3.68 -3.62
C MET A 145 -10.79 -3.46 -3.74
N LYS A 146 -11.59 -4.53 -3.68
CA LYS A 146 -13.06 -4.45 -3.69
C LYS A 146 -13.59 -3.71 -2.46
N LEU A 147 -13.05 -4.01 -1.28
CA LEU A 147 -13.41 -3.32 -0.02
C LEU A 147 -13.05 -1.84 -0.08
N GLY A 148 -11.87 -1.49 -0.62
CA GLY A 148 -11.48 -0.10 -0.81
C GLY A 148 -12.48 0.71 -1.64
N ILE A 149 -13.12 0.12 -2.64
CA ILE A 149 -14.13 0.80 -3.48
C ILE A 149 -15.38 1.19 -2.67
N ILE A 150 -15.75 0.35 -1.71
CA ILE A 150 -16.90 0.53 -0.83
C ILE A 150 -16.54 1.56 0.24
N GLU A 151 -15.39 1.41 0.89
CA GLU A 151 -14.99 2.17 2.08
C GLU A 151 -14.31 3.52 1.79
N ASP A 152 -13.70 3.70 0.61
CA ASP A 152 -13.00 4.94 0.22
C ASP A 152 -13.60 5.57 -1.05
N PRO A 153 -14.72 6.33 -0.91
CA PRO A 153 -15.32 7.05 -2.03
C PRO A 153 -14.37 8.04 -2.70
N ALA A 154 -13.43 8.63 -1.96
CA ALA A 154 -12.51 9.64 -2.49
C ALA A 154 -11.48 9.04 -3.46
N ASN A 155 -11.08 7.78 -3.27
CA ASN A 155 -10.18 7.07 -4.18
C ASN A 155 -10.89 6.07 -5.11
N ARG A 156 -12.23 6.00 -5.08
CA ARG A 156 -13.02 5.02 -5.85
C ARG A 156 -12.64 4.94 -7.33
N THR A 157 -12.47 6.08 -8.01
CA THR A 157 -12.11 6.12 -9.43
C THR A 157 -10.71 5.53 -9.71
N ARG A 158 -9.77 5.66 -8.76
CA ARG A 158 -8.42 5.11 -8.89
C ARG A 158 -8.43 3.61 -8.61
N LEU A 159 -9.14 3.20 -7.57
CA LEU A 159 -9.35 1.80 -7.22
C LEU A 159 -10.07 1.01 -8.32
N ALA A 160 -11.09 1.61 -8.95
CA ALA A 160 -11.83 0.97 -10.04
C ALA A 160 -10.94 0.58 -11.24
N LYS A 161 -9.84 1.31 -11.47
CA LYS A 161 -8.87 0.99 -12.54
C LYS A 161 -8.01 -0.24 -12.22
N LEU A 162 -7.91 -0.61 -10.95
CA LEU A 162 -7.18 -1.80 -10.50
C LEU A 162 -8.05 -3.06 -10.57
N LEU A 163 -9.37 -2.92 -10.73
CA LEU A 163 -10.26 -4.07 -10.81
C LEU A 163 -9.97 -4.94 -12.04
N ARG A 164 -10.10 -6.25 -11.83
CA ARG A 164 -9.97 -7.26 -12.86
C ARG A 164 -11.12 -8.26 -12.76
N PHE A 165 -11.66 -8.66 -13.91
CA PHE A 165 -12.80 -9.55 -14.00
C PHE A 165 -12.60 -10.59 -15.10
N HIS A 166 -13.23 -11.75 -14.95
CA HIS A 166 -13.46 -12.62 -16.10
C HIS A 166 -14.52 -11.97 -17.00
N SER A 167 -14.34 -12.13 -18.31
CA SER A 167 -15.30 -11.68 -19.30
C SER A 167 -15.56 -12.80 -20.30
N SER A 168 -16.66 -12.72 -21.05
CA SER A 168 -16.94 -13.68 -22.13
C SER A 168 -15.96 -13.60 -23.31
N PHE A 169 -15.12 -12.56 -23.35
CA PHE A 169 -14.11 -12.37 -24.38
C PHE A 169 -12.72 -12.74 -23.86
N GLY A 170 -12.22 -13.89 -24.32
CA GLY A 170 -10.89 -14.39 -24.01
C GLY A 170 -10.79 -15.15 -22.69
N GLU A 171 -9.65 -15.80 -22.48
CA GLU A 171 -9.32 -16.49 -21.23
C GLU A 171 -8.58 -15.55 -20.27
N GLY A 172 -8.86 -15.68 -18.98
CA GLY A 172 -8.21 -14.92 -17.92
C GLY A 172 -8.92 -13.63 -17.50
N PHE A 173 -8.19 -12.79 -16.77
CA PHE A 173 -8.66 -11.55 -16.20
C PHE A 173 -8.50 -10.39 -17.19
N THR A 174 -9.48 -9.48 -17.22
CA THR A 174 -9.43 -8.24 -18.00
C THR A 174 -9.83 -7.04 -17.15
N SER A 175 -9.28 -5.86 -17.48
CA SER A 175 -9.64 -4.61 -16.82
C SER A 175 -10.91 -3.99 -17.41
N LEU A 176 -11.55 -3.10 -16.64
CA LEU A 176 -12.69 -2.33 -17.15
C LEU A 176 -12.31 -1.44 -18.35
N ALA A 177 -11.07 -0.93 -18.38
CA ALA A 177 -10.59 -0.11 -19.50
C ALA A 177 -10.45 -0.95 -20.78
N GLU A 178 -9.87 -2.14 -20.70
CA GLU A 178 -9.77 -3.09 -21.82
C GLU A 178 -11.15 -3.58 -22.29
N TYR A 179 -12.10 -3.72 -21.37
CA TYR A 179 -13.48 -4.02 -21.74
C TYR A 179 -14.09 -2.89 -22.59
N VAL A 180 -13.94 -1.64 -22.16
CA VAL A 180 -14.46 -0.47 -22.88
C VAL A 180 -13.88 -0.36 -24.29
N THR A 181 -12.59 -0.63 -24.49
CA THR A 181 -11.96 -0.58 -25.82
C THR A 181 -12.51 -1.63 -26.79
N ARG A 182 -13.14 -2.69 -26.28
CA ARG A 182 -13.76 -3.76 -27.09
C ARG A 182 -15.26 -3.57 -27.29
N MET A 183 -15.86 -2.51 -26.74
CA MET A 183 -17.27 -2.25 -26.91
C MET A 183 -17.57 -1.96 -28.39
N LYS A 184 -18.58 -2.64 -28.93
CA LYS A 184 -19.05 -2.36 -30.29
C LYS A 184 -19.63 -0.95 -30.34
N PRO A 185 -19.45 -0.23 -31.46
CA PRO A 185 -20.16 1.04 -31.67
C PRO A 185 -21.66 0.80 -31.56
N LYS A 186 -22.37 1.79 -31.00
CA LYS A 186 -23.83 1.78 -30.91
C LYS A 186 -24.47 2.03 -32.26
#